data_AF-A0A6C0KTW9-F1
#
_entry.id   AF-A0A6C0KTW9-F1
#
_cell.length_a   1.000
_cell.length_b   1.000
_cell.length_c   1.000
_cell.angle_alpha   90.00
_cell.angle_beta   90.00
_cell.angle_gamma   90.00
#
_symmetry.space_group_name_H-M   'P 1'
#
loop_
_entity.id
_entity.type
_entity.pdbx_description
1 polymer ?
#
loop_
_entity_poly.entity_id
_entity_poly.type
_entity_poly.pdbx_seq_one_letter_code
_entity_poly.pdbx_strand_id
1 'polypeptide(L)' 'MNISDEIKKQITYIYLTTCNNFSWEDQKIFLIKQDAINYSCKYPDIRVEIFCKTCFEPGYIPTYSYYKQGILLEENRS' A
#
# COMPACT_ATOMS: atom_id res chain seq x y z
N MET A 1 -18.39 -19.96 11.07
CA MET A 1 -17.66 -18.94 10.28
C MET A 1 -16.81 -18.16 11.27
N ASN A 2 -15.50 -18.01 11.04
CA ASN A 2 -14.59 -17.39 12.02
C ASN A 2 -14.74 -15.85 11.95
N ILE A 3 -14.98 -15.20 13.10
CA ILE A 3 -15.15 -13.74 13.21
C ILE A 3 -13.97 -12.99 12.57
N SER A 4 -12.77 -13.57 12.64
CA SER A 4 -11.55 -13.04 12.01
C SER A 4 -11.69 -12.86 10.48
N ASP A 5 -12.34 -13.81 9.80
CA ASP A 5 -12.47 -13.77 8.34
C ASP A 5 -13.51 -12.74 7.88
N GLU A 6 -14.51 -12.48 8.72
CA GLU A 6 -15.55 -11.48 8.47
C GLU A 6 -15.03 -10.04 8.64
N ILE A 7 -14.12 -9.84 9.60
CA ILE A 7 -13.39 -8.57 9.77
C ILE A 7 -12.44 -8.36 8.59
N LYS A 8 -11.71 -9.40 8.15
CA LYS A 8 -10.82 -9.29 6.97
C LYS A 8 -11.55 -8.90 5.70
N LYS A 9 -12.79 -9.35 5.50
CA LYS A 9 -13.63 -8.93 4.35
C LYS A 9 -13.94 -7.43 4.33
N GLN A 10 -13.82 -6.75 5.46
CA GLN A 10 -14.12 -5.32 5.59
C GLN A 10 -12.87 -4.43 5.47
N ILE A 11 -11.69 -5.03 5.23
CA ILE A 11 -10.45 -4.31 5.03
C ILE A 11 -10.17 -4.23 3.53
N THR A 12 -10.10 -3.00 3.01
CA THR A 12 -9.68 -2.73 1.64
C THR A 12 -8.27 -2.17 1.65
N TYR A 13 -7.41 -2.63 0.75
CA TYR A 13 -6.06 -2.10 0.60
C TYR A 13 -5.96 -1.25 -0.67
N ILE A 14 -5.16 -0.18 -0.58
CA ILE A 14 -4.71 0.60 -1.73
C ILE A 14 -3.19 0.72 -1.69
N TYR A 15 -2.61 1.00 -2.85
CA TYR A 15 -1.17 0.99 -3.05
C TYR A 15 -0.75 2.30 -3.73
N LEU A 16 0.01 3.15 -3.04
CA LEU A 16 0.36 4.50 -3.49
C LEU A 16 1.84 4.60 -3.83
N THR A 17 2.19 5.06 -5.04
CA THR A 17 3.59 5.30 -5.40
C THR A 17 4.14 6.51 -4.65
N THR A 18 5.33 6.38 -4.07
CA THR A 18 6.07 7.49 -3.48
C THR A 18 7.54 7.45 -3.92
N CYS A 19 8.12 8.63 -4.09
CA CYS A 19 9.53 8.84 -4.40
C CYS A 19 9.93 10.24 -3.90
N ASN A 20 11.19 10.45 -3.55
CA ASN A 20 11.66 11.67 -2.88
C ASN A 20 11.47 12.97 -3.70
N ASN A 21 11.09 12.88 -4.97
CA ASN A 21 10.88 14.03 -5.86
C ASN A 21 9.51 14.02 -6.55
N PHE A 22 8.54 13.24 -6.06
CA PHE A 22 7.21 13.22 -6.66
C PHE A 22 6.38 14.41 -6.20
N SER A 23 5.81 15.13 -7.16
CA SER A 23 4.64 15.96 -6.90
C SER A 23 3.44 15.07 -6.59
N TRP A 24 2.37 15.62 -6.03
CA TRP A 24 1.18 14.81 -5.71
C TRP A 24 0.48 14.34 -6.99
N GLU A 25 0.62 15.09 -8.09
CA GLU A 25 0.10 14.80 -9.41
C GLU A 25 0.76 13.58 -10.06
N ASP A 26 2.01 13.28 -9.70
CA ASP A 26 2.78 12.14 -10.23
C ASP A 26 2.44 10.81 -9.53
N GLN A 27 1.67 10.88 -8.43
CA GLN A 27 1.34 9.70 -7.65
C GLN A 27 0.28 8.83 -8.35
N LYS A 28 0.52 7.52 -8.35
CA LYS A 28 -0.42 6.52 -8.84
C LYS A 28 -0.94 5.69 -7.68
N ILE A 29 -2.25 5.47 -7.70
CA ILE A 29 -2.95 4.55 -6.81
C ILE A 29 -3.26 3.28 -7.60
N PHE A 30 -2.84 2.14 -7.07
CA PHE A 30 -3.30 0.83 -7.54
C PHE A 30 -4.31 0.25 -6.57
N LEU A 31 -5.30 -0.45 -7.13
CA LEU A 31 -6.29 -1.22 -6.37
C LEU A 31 -5.98 -2.72 -6.39
N ILE A 32 -5.09 -3.16 -7.28
CA ILE A 32 -4.66 -4.54 -7.43
C ILE A 32 -3.23 -4.66 -6.92
N LYS A 33 -3.02 -5.53 -5.92
CA LYS A 33 -1.72 -5.79 -5.31
C LYS A 33 -0.63 -6.14 -6.33
N GLN A 34 -0.98 -6.98 -7.30
CA GLN A 34 0.00 -7.45 -8.29
C GLN A 34 0.50 -6.31 -9.18
N ASP A 35 -0.36 -5.35 -9.54
CA ASP A 35 0.03 -4.19 -10.35
C ASP A 35 1.00 -3.29 -9.59
N ALA A 36 0.75 -3.07 -8.30
CA ALA A 36 1.65 -2.35 -7.40
C ALA A 36 3.04 -3.01 -7.32
N ILE A 37 3.08 -4.34 -7.14
CA ILE A 37 4.34 -5.11 -7.10
C ILE A 37 5.09 -4.97 -8.42
N ASN A 38 4.40 -5.22 -9.55
CA ASN A 38 4.99 -5.13 -10.88
C ASN A 38 5.54 -3.72 -11.16
N TYR A 39 4.83 -2.68 -10.70
CA TYR A 39 5.28 -1.29 -10.83
C TYR A 39 6.55 -1.02 -10.03
N SER A 40 6.62 -1.51 -8.79
CA SER A 40 7.81 -1.38 -7.94
C SER A 40 9.03 -2.12 -8.51
N CYS A 41 8.83 -3.24 -9.23
CA CYS A 41 9.90 -3.94 -9.95
C CYS A 41 10.39 -3.13 -11.16
N LYS A 42 9.45 -2.50 -11.89
CA LYS A 42 9.74 -1.75 -13.10
C LYS A 42 10.51 -0.45 -12.82
N TYR A 43 10.27 0.19 -11.68
CA TYR A 43 10.88 1.47 -11.30
C TYR A 43 11.58 1.36 -9.94
N PRO A 44 12.88 1.00 -9.90
CA PRO A 44 13.61 0.67 -8.67
C PRO A 44 13.68 1.77 -7.60
N ASP A 45 13.56 3.03 -8.01
CA ASP A 45 13.59 4.22 -7.15
C ASP A 45 12.22 4.56 -6.55
N ILE A 46 11.16 3.91 -7.03
CA ILE A 46 9.80 4.09 -6.52
C ILE A 46 9.53 3.02 -5.46
N ARG A 47 9.02 3.47 -4.32
CA ARG A 47 8.36 2.58 -3.36
C ARG A 47 6.85 2.70 -3.51
N VAL A 48 6.13 1.62 -3.24
CA VAL A 48 4.66 1.61 -3.25
C VAL A 48 4.17 1.35 -1.84
N GLU A 49 3.75 2.43 -1.18
CA GLU A 49 3.20 2.43 0.18
C GLU A 49 1.86 1.71 0.21
N ILE A 50 1.62 0.96 1.29
CA ILE A 50 0.38 0.22 1.50
C ILE A 50 -0.47 0.96 2.53
N PHE A 51 -1.71 1.21 2.15
CA PHE A 51 -2.72 1.75 3.06
C PHE A 51 -3.89 0.79 3.15
N CYS A 52 -4.55 0.75 4.30
CA CYS A 52 -5.78 0.04 4.49
C CYS A 52 -6.92 1.00 4.85
N LYS A 53 -8.14 0.60 4.51
CA LYS A 53 -9.38 1.25 4.95
C LYS A 53 -10.24 0.19 5.61
N THR A 54 -10.76 0.54 6.78
CA THR A 54 -11.72 -0.29 7.51
C THR A 54 -13.09 0.40 7.45
N CYS A 55 -14.13 -0.32 7.85
CA CYS A 55 -15.46 0.25 8.06
C CYS A 55 -15.58 1.07 9.37
N PHE A 56 -14.60 0.96 10.26
CA PHE A 56 -14.65 1.53 11.62
C PHE A 56 -14.07 2.94 11.71
N GLU A 57 -13.14 3.28 10.82
CA GLU A 57 -12.44 4.56 10.84
C GLU A 57 -12.56 5.30 9.50
N PRO A 58 -12.75 6.63 9.52
CA PRO A 58 -12.76 7.42 8.31
C PRO A 58 -11.35 7.53 7.70
N GLY A 59 -11.26 7.39 6.38
CA GLY A 59 -10.03 7.59 5.62
C GLY A 59 -9.21 6.33 5.37
N TYR A 60 -7.94 6.52 5.01
CA TYR A 60 -6.96 5.47 4.76
C TYR A 60 -5.87 5.53 5.84
N ILE A 61 -5.55 4.37 6.41
CA ILE A 61 -4.57 4.19 7.48
C ILE A 61 -3.29 3.62 6.85
N PRO A 62 -2.12 4.24 7.07
CA PRO A 62 -0.85 3.68 6.59
C PRO A 62 -0.55 2.38 7.33
N THR A 63 -0.14 1.33 6.60
CA THR A 63 0.32 0.09 7.24
C THR A 63 1.80 0.16 7.62
N TYR A 64 2.50 1.22 7.21
CA TYR A 64 3.96 1.35 7.30
C TYR A 64 4.71 0.21 6.59
N SER A 65 4.05 -0.45 5.65
CA SER A 65 4.64 -1.46 4.79
C SER A 65 4.61 -0.94 3.36
N TYR A 66 5.61 -1.31 2.57
CA TYR A 66 5.71 -0.88 1.18
C TYR A 66 6.38 -1.95 0.31
N TYR A 67 6.09 -1.90 -0.99
CA TYR A 67 6.82 -2.66 -2.00
C TYR A 67 7.96 -1.83 -2.59
N LYS A 68 9.17 -2.38 -2.64
CA LYS A 68 10.32 -1.81 -3.36
C LYS A 68 11.02 -2.92 -4.12
N GLN A 69 11.18 -2.75 -5.44
CA GLN A 69 11.77 -3.78 -6.30
C GLN A 69 11.10 -5.17 -6.13
N GLY A 70 9.79 -5.18 -5.91
CA GLY A 70 9.01 -6.41 -5.67
C GLY A 70 9.08 -7.00 -4.27
N ILE A 71 9.91 -6.45 -3.38
CA ILE A 71 10.09 -6.94 -2.01
C ILE A 71 9.16 -6.16 -1.07
N LEU A 72 8.45 -6.88 -0.18
CA LEU A 72 7.68 -6.28 0.91
C LEU A 72 8.63 -5.89 2.05
N LEU A 73 8.61 -4.63 2.43
CA LEU A 73 9.43 -4.06 3.50
C LEU A 73 8.52 -3.33 4.49
N GLU A 74 9.00 -3.14 5.72
CA GLU A 74 8.33 -2.39 6.78
C GLU A 74 9.21 -1.23 7.24
N GLU A 75 8.62 -0.06 7.46
CA GLU A 75 9.31 1.05 8.12
C GLU A 75 9.43 0.74 9.62
N ASN A 76 10.66 0.51 10.09
CA ASN A 76 10.94 0.48 11.52
C ASN A 76 10.84 1.90 12.08
N ARG A 77 9.73 2.20 12.74
CA ARG A 77 9.62 3.41 13.56
C ARG A 77 10.17 3.09 14.96
N SER A 78 11.47 3.30 15.15
CA SER A 78 12.13 3.36 16.45
C SER A 78 11.80 4.65 17.18
#